data_AF-N1S613-F1
#
_entry.id   AF-N1S613-F1
#
_cell.length_a   1.000
_cell.length_b   1.000
_cell.length_c   1.000
_cell.angle_alpha   90.00
_cell.angle_beta   90.00
_cell.angle_gamma   90.00
#
_symmetry.space_group_name_H-M   'P 1'
#
loop_
_entity.id
_entity.type
_entity.pdbx_description
1 polymer ?
#
loop_
_entity_poly.entity_id
_entity_poly.type
_entity_poly.pdbx_seq_one_letter_code
_entity_poly.pdbx_strand_id
1 'polypeptide(L)'
;MNQLASLLLLASALSGNAAASSKGPPSNTGLLQMVTYVKRNPNMTLDEFWQYWDTQHAPKVIPLATHFGIARYQQVRVSGKIVPTDAGATEPVSNNLVDFDGIAMFLYESADVLIDMLSHPYYVNVVEPDEHVFIDKSAHGNGMVATYIGEHIDAVDDAKSVWKGDKKTLSKYQKLFKKY
;
A
#
# COMPACT_ATOMS: atom_id res chain seq x y z
N MET A 1 9.59 6.94 -18.88
CA MET A 1 10.49 7.23 -17.74
C MET A 1 11.29 5.97 -17.45
N ASN A 2 12.59 6.09 -17.16
CA ASN A 2 13.44 4.92 -16.88
C ASN A 2 13.07 4.34 -15.49
N GLN A 3 13.11 3.02 -15.31
CA GLN A 3 12.75 2.30 -14.06
C GLN A 3 13.34 2.91 -12.78
N LEU A 4 14.58 3.41 -12.89
CA LEU A 4 15.29 4.15 -11.85
C LEU A 4 14.55 5.40 -11.37
N ALA A 5 13.77 6.07 -12.22
CA ALA A 5 13.01 7.27 -11.85
C ALA A 5 11.78 6.96 -10.98
N SER A 6 11.10 5.83 -11.23
CA SER A 6 9.97 5.38 -10.40
C SER A 6 10.44 4.85 -9.04
N LEU A 7 11.59 4.15 -9.01
CA LEU A 7 12.27 3.79 -7.76
C LEU A 7 12.82 5.01 -7.02
N LEU A 8 13.39 6.01 -7.73
CA LEU A 8 13.86 7.25 -7.11
C LEU A 8 12.71 8.07 -6.52
N LEU A 9 11.53 8.07 -7.16
CA LEU A 9 10.34 8.74 -6.64
C LEU A 9 9.82 8.04 -5.38
N LEU A 10 9.81 6.69 -5.33
CA LEU A 10 9.50 5.99 -4.08
C LEU A 10 10.60 6.17 -3.02
N ALA A 11 11.88 6.18 -3.39
CA ALA A 11 12.98 6.37 -2.45
C ALA A 11 13.04 7.80 -1.89
N SER A 12 12.71 8.83 -2.68
CA SER A 12 12.60 10.21 -2.22
C SER A 12 11.34 10.44 -1.37
N ALA A 13 10.23 9.79 -1.72
CA ALA A 13 9.00 9.73 -0.94
C ALA A 13 9.19 9.06 0.43
N LEU A 14 9.90 7.93 0.44
CA LEU A 14 10.19 7.14 1.63
C LEU A 14 11.25 7.79 2.53
N SER A 15 12.22 8.51 1.96
CA SER A 15 13.20 9.29 2.74
C SER A 15 12.64 10.64 3.26
N GLY A 16 11.62 11.21 2.61
CA GLY A 16 10.90 12.39 3.10
C GLY A 16 9.92 12.10 4.26
N ASN A 17 9.36 10.89 4.32
CA ASN A 17 8.32 10.49 5.28
C ASN A 17 8.82 9.73 6.52
N ALA A 18 10.13 9.67 6.78
CA ALA A 18 10.62 9.44 8.14
C ALA A 18 10.14 10.54 9.11
N ALA A 19 9.58 11.64 8.60
CA ALA A 19 8.71 12.55 9.33
C ALA A 19 7.27 12.00 9.38
N ALA A 20 7.07 10.80 9.92
CA ALA A 20 5.80 10.51 10.58
C ALA A 20 5.52 11.68 11.53
N SER A 21 4.35 12.29 11.39
CA SER A 21 3.93 13.43 12.21
C SER A 21 4.22 13.12 13.68
N SER A 22 5.20 13.82 14.26
CA SER A 22 5.64 13.71 15.66
C SER A 22 4.57 14.10 16.70
N LYS A 23 3.31 14.17 16.30
CA LYS A 23 2.17 14.63 17.09
C LYS A 23 1.15 13.53 17.40
N GLY A 24 1.28 12.33 16.81
CA GLY A 24 0.42 11.17 17.10
C GLY A 24 0.97 10.28 18.22
N PRO A 25 0.13 9.48 18.89
CA PRO A 25 0.61 8.40 19.74
C PRO A 25 1.42 7.39 18.88
N PRO A 26 2.51 6.82 19.41
CA PRO A 26 3.36 5.92 18.64
C PRO A 26 2.60 4.67 18.19
N SER A 27 2.89 4.20 16.98
CA SER A 27 2.43 2.89 16.49
C SER A 27 2.67 1.77 17.51
N ASN A 28 1.64 0.94 17.75
CA ASN A 28 1.77 -0.24 18.61
C ASN A 28 2.41 -1.46 17.91
N THR A 29 2.59 -1.38 16.59
CA THR A 29 3.22 -2.40 15.75
C THR A 29 4.65 -2.04 15.37
N GLY A 30 4.98 -0.75 15.29
CA GLY A 30 6.26 -0.25 14.78
C GLY A 30 6.41 -0.41 13.27
N LEU A 31 5.33 -0.73 12.55
CA LEU A 31 5.34 -0.99 11.11
C LEU A 31 4.77 0.20 10.32
N LEU A 32 5.16 0.27 9.06
CA LEU A 32 4.63 1.18 8.04
C LEU A 32 3.65 0.44 7.13
N GLN A 33 2.56 1.11 6.77
CA GLN A 33 1.57 0.65 5.81
C GLN A 33 1.69 1.50 4.54
N MET A 34 2.03 0.87 3.42
CA MET A 34 1.79 1.43 2.09
C MET A 34 0.40 1.05 1.61
N VAL A 35 -0.33 2.02 1.05
CA VAL A 35 -1.64 1.85 0.44
C VAL A 35 -1.59 2.47 -0.96
N THR A 36 -1.70 1.63 -1.99
CA THR A 36 -1.59 2.04 -3.40
C THR A 36 -2.87 1.73 -4.15
N TYR A 37 -3.44 2.76 -4.78
CA TYR A 37 -4.60 2.65 -5.65
C TYR A 37 -4.12 2.34 -7.07
N VAL A 38 -4.57 1.22 -7.64
CA VAL A 38 -4.09 0.66 -8.90
C VAL A 38 -5.15 0.82 -9.98
N LYS A 39 -4.78 1.39 -11.13
CA LYS A 39 -5.61 1.47 -12.33
C LYS A 39 -5.36 0.23 -13.20
N ARG A 40 -6.43 -0.49 -13.55
CA ARG A 40 -6.33 -1.66 -14.42
C ARG A 40 -5.99 -1.26 -15.86
N ASN A 41 -5.33 -2.15 -16.59
CA ASN A 41 -5.14 -2.05 -18.02
C ASN A 41 -6.51 -1.87 -18.72
N PRO A 42 -6.66 -0.86 -19.60
CA PRO A 42 -7.94 -0.58 -20.28
C PRO A 42 -8.44 -1.75 -21.14
N ASN A 43 -7.55 -2.64 -21.58
CA ASN A 43 -7.88 -3.82 -22.39
C ASN A 43 -8.42 -5.01 -21.59
N MET A 44 -8.45 -4.94 -20.26
CA MET A 44 -9.06 -5.96 -19.40
C MET A 44 -10.42 -5.51 -18.90
N THR A 45 -11.34 -6.43 -18.63
CA THR A 45 -12.49 -6.15 -17.76
C THR A 45 -12.03 -6.07 -16.30
N LEU A 46 -12.91 -5.59 -15.41
CA LEU A 46 -12.59 -5.52 -13.98
C LEU A 46 -12.39 -6.93 -13.37
N ASP A 47 -13.22 -7.89 -13.77
CA ASP A 47 -13.12 -9.28 -13.31
C ASP A 47 -11.84 -9.95 -13.80
N GLU A 48 -11.46 -9.74 -15.07
CA GLU A 48 -10.18 -10.25 -15.61
C GLU A 48 -8.99 -9.65 -14.87
N PHE A 49 -9.03 -8.35 -14.57
CA PHE A 49 -8.00 -7.69 -13.77
C PHE A 49 -7.87 -8.33 -12.39
N TRP A 50 -8.97 -8.47 -11.64
CA TRP A 50 -8.93 -9.09 -10.30
C TRP A 50 -8.50 -10.55 -10.32
N GLN A 51 -8.95 -11.31 -11.32
CA GLN A 51 -8.56 -12.70 -11.51
C GLN A 51 -7.07 -12.84 -11.82
N TYR A 52 -6.55 -12.02 -12.75
CA TYR A 52 -5.13 -12.02 -13.11
C TYR A 52 -4.27 -11.58 -11.92
N TRP A 53 -4.70 -10.53 -11.21
CA TRP A 53 -3.94 -9.98 -10.10
C TRP A 53 -3.72 -10.99 -8.97
N ASP A 54 -4.74 -11.79 -8.65
CA ASP A 54 -4.66 -12.82 -7.62
C ASP A 54 -3.97 -14.10 -8.12
N THR A 55 -4.33 -14.58 -9.31
CA THR A 55 -3.87 -15.92 -9.75
C THR A 55 -2.54 -15.91 -10.50
N GLN A 56 -2.11 -14.78 -11.05
CA GLN A 56 -0.89 -14.68 -11.86
C GLN A 56 0.14 -13.73 -11.24
N HIS A 57 -0.28 -12.56 -10.75
CA HIS A 57 0.65 -11.57 -10.22
C HIS A 57 1.05 -11.85 -8.77
N ALA A 58 0.10 -12.13 -7.87
CA ALA A 58 0.43 -12.43 -6.47
C ALA A 58 1.48 -13.56 -6.31
N PRO A 59 1.39 -14.70 -7.03
CA PRO A 59 2.43 -15.74 -6.98
C PRO A 59 3.84 -15.25 -7.38
N LYS A 60 3.94 -14.23 -8.24
CA LYS A 60 5.22 -13.62 -8.62
C LYS A 60 5.73 -12.70 -7.51
N VAL A 61 4.87 -11.98 -6.80
CA VAL A 61 5.27 -11.07 -5.72
C VAL A 61 5.65 -11.82 -4.44
N ILE A 62 4.98 -12.94 -4.13
CA ILE A 62 5.15 -13.67 -2.86
C ILE A 62 6.62 -14.00 -2.52
N PRO A 63 7.45 -14.59 -3.42
CA PRO A 63 8.84 -14.89 -3.11
C PRO A 63 9.67 -13.67 -2.70
N LEU A 64 9.37 -12.52 -3.31
CA LEU A 64 10.04 -11.27 -3.03
C LEU A 64 9.57 -10.69 -1.69
N ALA A 65 8.26 -10.64 -1.46
CA ALA A 65 7.68 -10.15 -0.22
C ALA A 65 8.14 -10.97 1.00
N THR A 66 8.20 -12.29 0.89
CA THR A 66 8.67 -13.16 1.98
C THR A 66 10.17 -13.03 2.22
N HIS A 67 10.98 -12.86 1.16
CA HIS A 67 12.43 -12.66 1.28
C HIS A 67 12.78 -11.39 2.09
N PHE A 68 12.05 -10.30 1.84
CA PHE A 68 12.26 -9.01 2.49
C PHE A 68 11.49 -8.83 3.81
N GLY A 69 10.85 -9.89 4.33
CA GLY A 69 10.14 -9.82 5.61
C GLY A 69 8.91 -8.90 5.60
N ILE A 70 8.25 -8.73 4.44
CA ILE A 70 6.96 -8.03 4.37
C ILE A 70 5.96 -8.77 5.26
N ALA A 71 5.46 -8.10 6.30
CA ALA A 71 4.57 -8.68 7.28
C ALA A 71 3.21 -9.05 6.67
N ARG A 72 2.68 -8.22 5.75
CA ARG A 72 1.45 -8.50 4.99
C ARG A 72 1.54 -7.89 3.59
N TYR A 73 1.24 -8.68 2.57
CA TYR A 73 0.86 -8.21 1.24
C TYR A 73 -0.62 -8.52 1.03
N GLN A 74 -1.42 -7.51 0.69
CA GLN A 74 -2.86 -7.65 0.54
C GLN A 74 -3.32 -7.00 -0.76
N GLN A 75 -4.28 -7.65 -1.42
CA GLN A 75 -5.01 -7.12 -2.57
C GLN A 75 -6.46 -6.89 -2.17
N VAL A 76 -6.95 -5.66 -2.33
CA VAL A 76 -8.35 -5.33 -2.10
C VAL A 76 -9.04 -5.11 -3.44
N ARG A 77 -10.01 -5.96 -3.74
CA ARG A 77 -10.82 -5.92 -4.97
C ARG A 77 -11.92 -4.87 -4.84
N VAL A 78 -11.59 -3.62 -5.13
CA VAL A 78 -12.51 -2.49 -5.09
C VAL A 78 -12.13 -1.47 -6.15
N SER A 79 -13.14 -0.84 -6.75
CA SER A 79 -12.97 0.21 -7.75
C SER A 79 -13.63 1.50 -7.29
N GLY A 80 -13.11 2.64 -7.73
CA GLY A 80 -13.66 3.95 -7.39
C GLY A 80 -12.91 5.08 -8.06
N LYS A 81 -13.04 6.27 -7.49
CA LYS A 81 -12.34 7.49 -7.94
C LYS A 81 -11.51 8.07 -6.81
N ILE A 82 -10.35 8.64 -7.15
CA ILE A 82 -9.44 9.30 -6.20
C ILE A 82 -8.73 10.48 -6.86
N VAL A 83 -8.24 11.44 -6.08
CA VAL A 83 -7.33 12.46 -6.59
C VAL A 83 -5.93 11.86 -6.77
N PRO A 84 -5.27 12.06 -7.92
CA PRO A 84 -3.96 11.46 -8.16
C PRO A 84 -2.91 12.05 -7.23
N THR A 85 -2.12 11.20 -6.59
CA THR A 85 -1.12 11.59 -5.58
C THR A 85 0.14 10.75 -5.74
N ASP A 86 1.27 11.40 -6.05
CA ASP A 86 2.56 10.70 -6.12
C ASP A 86 2.90 10.05 -4.78
N ALA A 87 3.63 8.92 -4.81
CA ALA A 87 4.02 8.22 -3.59
C ALA A 87 4.70 9.19 -2.60
N GLY A 88 4.30 9.14 -1.33
CA GLY A 88 4.83 9.99 -0.24
C GLY A 88 4.58 11.49 -0.38
N ALA A 89 3.85 11.95 -1.40
CA ALA A 89 3.38 13.32 -1.44
C ALA A 89 2.27 13.54 -0.40
N THR A 90 2.26 14.72 0.22
CA THR A 90 1.19 15.12 1.15
C THR A 90 0.02 15.83 0.45
N GLU A 91 0.24 16.29 -0.78
CA GLU A 91 -0.75 17.00 -1.60
C GLU A 91 -0.91 16.30 -2.95
N PRO A 92 -2.12 16.28 -3.53
CA PRO A 92 -2.36 15.67 -4.82
C PRO A 92 -1.71 16.47 -5.95
N VAL A 93 -1.33 15.81 -7.04
CA VAL A 93 -0.80 16.49 -8.24
C VAL A 93 -1.89 17.22 -9.03
N SER A 94 -3.15 16.87 -8.79
CA SER A 94 -4.33 17.47 -9.42
C SER A 94 -5.58 17.24 -8.57
N ASN A 95 -6.55 18.16 -8.65
CA ASN A 95 -7.88 17.99 -8.05
C ASN A 95 -8.86 17.22 -8.95
N ASN A 96 -8.44 16.84 -10.16
CA ASN A 96 -9.27 16.04 -11.06
C ASN A 96 -9.26 14.58 -10.63
N LEU A 97 -10.44 14.01 -10.38
CA LEU A 97 -10.57 12.61 -10.00
C LEU A 97 -10.18 11.68 -11.16
N VAL A 98 -9.42 10.63 -10.83
CA VAL A 98 -9.07 9.52 -11.71
C VAL A 98 -9.65 8.22 -11.18
N ASP A 99 -9.87 7.25 -12.06
CA ASP A 99 -10.36 5.93 -11.66
C ASP A 99 -9.23 5.07 -11.06
N PHE A 100 -9.59 4.21 -10.13
CA PHE A 100 -8.79 3.05 -9.70
C PHE A 100 -9.68 1.81 -9.67
N ASP A 101 -9.06 0.64 -9.77
CA ASP A 101 -9.73 -0.65 -9.94
C ASP A 101 -9.26 -1.69 -8.92
N GLY A 102 -8.29 -1.34 -8.07
CA GLY A 102 -7.82 -2.18 -6.97
C GLY A 102 -6.97 -1.41 -5.97
N ILE A 103 -6.75 -1.99 -4.78
CA ILE A 103 -5.83 -1.41 -3.78
C ILE A 103 -4.79 -2.46 -3.36
N ALA A 104 -3.51 -2.15 -3.54
CA ALA A 104 -2.39 -2.94 -3.05
C ALA A 104 -1.95 -2.40 -1.69
N MET A 105 -1.71 -3.29 -0.74
CA MET A 105 -1.28 -2.92 0.60
C MET A 105 -0.05 -3.75 1.01
N PHE A 106 1.00 -3.07 1.46
CA PHE A 106 2.19 -3.69 2.04
C PHE A 106 2.40 -3.16 3.45
N LEU A 107 2.51 -4.08 4.40
CA LEU A 107 2.86 -3.81 5.79
C LEU A 107 4.30 -4.26 6.04
N TYR A 108 5.19 -3.36 6.46
CA TYR A 108 6.64 -3.59 6.49
C TYR A 108 7.34 -2.75 7.57
N GLU A 109 8.59 -3.09 7.90
CA GLU A 109 9.31 -2.48 9.03
C GLU A 109 9.83 -1.06 8.74
N SER A 110 10.38 -0.82 7.55
CA SER A 110 10.97 0.47 7.22
C SER A 110 10.92 0.78 5.72
N ALA A 111 11.09 2.06 5.40
CA ALA A 111 11.29 2.54 4.03
C ALA A 111 12.33 1.73 3.25
N ASP A 112 13.48 1.45 3.88
CA ASP A 112 14.60 0.76 3.27
C ASP A 112 14.23 -0.66 2.81
N VAL A 113 13.41 -1.38 3.59
CA VAL A 113 12.90 -2.71 3.21
C VAL A 113 12.16 -2.66 1.88
N LEU A 114 11.30 -1.66 1.68
CA LEU A 114 10.54 -1.52 0.44
C LEU A 114 11.43 -1.07 -0.72
N ILE A 115 12.39 -0.18 -0.47
CA ILE A 115 13.38 0.26 -1.49
C ILE A 115 14.21 -0.93 -1.97
N ASP A 116 14.72 -1.74 -1.05
CA ASP A 116 15.52 -2.92 -1.38
C ASP A 116 14.69 -3.97 -2.13
N MET A 117 13.45 -4.18 -1.70
CA MET A 117 12.49 -5.06 -2.38
C MET A 117 12.29 -4.67 -3.85
N LEU A 118 12.03 -3.38 -4.11
CA LEU A 118 11.78 -2.86 -5.46
C LEU A 118 13.05 -2.78 -6.31
N SER A 119 14.22 -2.68 -5.67
CA SER A 119 15.53 -2.68 -6.33
C SER A 119 16.03 -4.08 -6.66
N HIS A 120 15.43 -5.11 -6.08
CA HIS A 120 15.88 -6.48 -6.23
C HIS A 120 15.77 -6.95 -7.69
N PRO A 121 16.79 -7.64 -8.26
CA PRO A 121 16.77 -8.06 -9.66
C PRO A 121 15.55 -8.90 -10.06
N TYR A 122 14.99 -9.67 -9.13
CA TYR A 122 13.76 -10.42 -9.38
C TYR A 122 12.55 -9.50 -9.61
N TYR A 123 12.43 -8.37 -8.89
CA TYR A 123 11.38 -7.40 -9.15
C TYR A 123 11.51 -6.86 -10.58
N VAL A 124 12.72 -6.39 -10.92
CA VAL A 124 13.02 -5.78 -12.22
C VAL A 124 12.80 -6.73 -13.40
N ASN A 125 13.13 -8.01 -13.24
CA ASN A 125 13.09 -8.96 -14.35
C ASN A 125 11.82 -9.82 -14.40
N VAL A 126 11.02 -9.88 -13.34
CA VAL A 126 9.85 -10.77 -13.24
C VAL A 126 8.58 -10.02 -12.87
N VAL A 127 8.61 -9.23 -11.79
CA VAL A 127 7.40 -8.59 -11.26
C VAL A 127 7.01 -7.37 -12.10
N GLU A 128 7.94 -6.44 -12.33
CA GLU A 128 7.62 -5.22 -13.06
C GLU A 128 7.17 -5.50 -14.51
N PRO A 129 7.81 -6.39 -15.29
CA PRO A 129 7.32 -6.74 -16.62
C PRO A 129 5.89 -7.32 -16.60
N ASP A 130 5.55 -8.09 -15.57
CA ASP A 130 4.19 -8.63 -15.39
C ASP A 130 3.15 -7.52 -15.13
N GLU A 131 3.54 -6.43 -14.47
CA GLU A 131 2.64 -5.29 -14.26
C GLU A 131 2.17 -4.64 -15.56
N HIS A 132 2.96 -4.67 -16.64
CA HIS A 132 2.53 -4.16 -17.95
C HIS A 132 1.36 -4.94 -18.55
N VAL A 133 1.10 -6.16 -18.06
CA VAL A 133 -0.02 -6.99 -18.53
C VAL A 133 -1.35 -6.45 -18.01
N PHE A 134 -1.43 -6.11 -16.72
CA PHE A 134 -2.70 -5.88 -16.04
C PHE A 134 -2.87 -4.47 -15.44
N ILE A 135 -1.81 -3.66 -15.38
CA ILE A 135 -1.86 -2.27 -14.92
C ILE A 135 -1.82 -1.31 -16.12
N ASP A 136 -2.60 -0.23 -16.06
CA ASP A 136 -2.51 0.84 -17.05
C ASP A 136 -1.26 1.69 -16.81
N LYS A 137 -0.16 1.34 -17.47
CA LYS A 137 1.10 2.07 -17.39
C LYS A 137 1.05 3.46 -18.02
N SER A 138 -0.02 3.82 -18.74
CA SER A 138 -0.23 5.17 -19.28
C SER A 138 -0.98 6.10 -18.32
N ALA A 139 -1.65 5.54 -17.31
CA ALA A 139 -2.29 6.32 -16.25
C ALA A 139 -1.24 6.99 -15.34
N HIS A 140 -1.70 7.99 -14.57
CA HIS A 140 -0.85 8.67 -13.59
C HIS A 140 -0.12 7.68 -12.68
N GLY A 141 1.14 7.98 -12.34
CA GLY A 141 1.97 7.11 -11.51
C GLY A 141 2.25 5.73 -12.13
N ASN A 142 2.26 5.61 -13.46
CA ASN A 142 2.33 4.32 -14.17
C ASN A 142 1.24 3.33 -13.72
N GLY A 143 0.04 3.84 -13.46
CA GLY A 143 -1.10 3.06 -12.97
C GLY A 143 -1.20 2.94 -11.46
N MET A 144 -0.19 3.36 -10.69
CA MET A 144 -0.30 3.58 -9.24
C MET A 144 -0.83 5.00 -8.99
N VAL A 145 -2.11 5.21 -9.29
CA VAL A 145 -2.71 6.55 -9.39
C VAL A 145 -2.69 7.34 -8.08
N ALA A 146 -2.63 6.67 -6.93
CA ALA A 146 -2.35 7.32 -5.66
C ALA A 146 -1.62 6.35 -4.72
N THR A 147 -0.59 6.81 -4.02
CA THR A 147 0.11 5.98 -3.01
C THR A 147 0.35 6.75 -1.72
N TYR A 148 -0.13 6.20 -0.60
CA TYR A 148 0.03 6.76 0.74
C TYR A 148 0.84 5.81 1.61
N ILE A 149 1.65 6.39 2.49
CA ILE A 149 2.48 5.65 3.45
C ILE A 149 2.26 6.26 4.81
N GLY A 150 1.94 5.44 5.80
CA GLY A 150 1.68 5.89 7.16
C GLY A 150 2.01 4.85 8.22
N GLU A 151 2.03 5.28 9.48
CA GLU A 151 2.19 4.38 10.62
C GLU A 151 1.00 3.43 10.74
N HIS A 152 1.28 2.14 10.92
CA HIS A 152 0.26 1.12 11.10
C HIS A 152 -0.12 0.97 12.58
N ILE A 153 -1.42 0.99 12.88
CA ILE A 153 -1.94 0.82 14.25
C ILE A 153 -2.97 -0.30 14.24
N ASP A 154 -2.72 -1.36 15.02
CA ASP A 154 -3.71 -2.40 15.24
C ASP A 154 -4.57 -2.06 16.47
N ALA A 155 -5.88 -1.88 16.27
CA ALA A 155 -6.83 -1.81 17.38
C ALA A 155 -7.34 -3.21 17.78
N VAL A 156 -7.51 -4.08 16.78
CA VAL A 156 -8.00 -5.46 16.90
C VAL A 156 -7.19 -6.34 15.97
N ASP A 157 -6.73 -7.48 16.47
CA ASP A 157 -6.06 -8.53 15.70
C ASP A 157 -6.51 -9.89 16.25
N ASP A 158 -6.73 -10.87 15.37
CA ASP A 158 -7.28 -12.19 15.73
C ASP A 158 -8.53 -12.12 16.66
N ALA A 159 -9.47 -11.22 16.30
CA ALA A 159 -10.69 -10.92 17.05
C ALA A 159 -10.46 -10.48 18.52
N LYS A 160 -9.24 -10.07 18.88
CA LYS A 160 -8.86 -9.61 20.22
C LYS A 160 -8.41 -8.16 20.16
N SER A 161 -8.71 -7.40 21.21
CA SER A 161 -8.15 -6.06 21.33
C SER A 161 -6.65 -6.15 21.57
N VAL A 162 -5.88 -5.55 20.65
CA VAL A 162 -4.41 -5.37 20.76
C VAL A 162 -4.04 -3.89 20.90
N TRP A 163 -5.04 -3.03 21.03
CA TRP A 163 -4.89 -1.60 21.22
C TRP A 163 -4.12 -1.29 22.51
N LYS A 164 -3.03 -0.50 22.41
CA LYS A 164 -2.15 -0.13 23.53
C LYS A 164 -2.39 1.30 24.05
N GLY A 165 -3.54 1.90 23.73
CA GLY A 165 -3.88 3.25 24.19
C GLY A 165 -4.41 3.33 25.63
N ASP A 166 -5.13 4.40 25.95
CA ASP A 166 -5.62 4.66 27.30
C ASP A 166 -6.64 3.60 27.80
N LYS A 167 -6.24 2.86 28.83
CA LYS A 167 -7.06 1.78 29.42
C LYS A 167 -8.39 2.31 30.00
N LYS A 168 -8.44 3.54 30.49
CA LYS A 168 -9.69 4.12 31.02
C LYS A 168 -10.71 4.30 29.91
N THR A 169 -10.28 4.80 28.76
CA THR A 169 -11.07 4.96 27.55
C THR A 169 -11.56 3.61 27.03
N LEU A 170 -10.69 2.60 26.92
CA LEU A 170 -11.11 1.26 26.50
C LEU A 170 -12.18 0.68 27.45
N SER A 171 -11.95 0.77 28.76
CA SER A 171 -12.88 0.25 29.77
C SER A 171 -14.24 0.95 29.72
N LYS A 172 -14.27 2.28 29.49
CA LYS A 172 -15.51 3.06 29.31
C LYS A 172 -16.37 2.47 28.20
N TYR A 173 -15.79 2.24 27.01
CA TYR A 173 -16.55 1.74 25.85
C TYR A 173 -16.89 0.25 25.96
N GLN A 174 -16.04 -0.57 26.58
CA GLN A 174 -16.39 -1.96 26.89
C GLN A 174 -17.58 -2.07 27.85
N LYS A 175 -17.67 -1.20 28.86
CA LYS A 175 -18.83 -1.13 29.76
C LYS A 175 -20.08 -0.66 29.03
N LEU A 176 -19.96 0.29 28.10
CA LEU A 176 -21.07 0.76 27.28
C LEU A 176 -21.59 -0.37 26.37
N PHE A 177 -20.71 -1.10 25.69
CA PHE A 177 -21.08 -2.20 24.80
C PHE A 177 -21.92 -3.26 25.52
N LYS A 178 -21.55 -3.63 26.75
CA LYS A 178 -22.29 -4.62 27.58
C LYS A 178 -23.74 -4.22 27.94
N LYS A 179 -24.18 -3.00 27.61
CA LYS A 179 -25.55 -2.54 27.85
C LYS A 179 -26.51 -2.81 26.67
N TYR A 180 -25.97 -3.20 25.52
CA TYR A 180 -26.71 -3.66 24.35
C TYR A 180 -26.63 -5.19 24.28
#